data_AF-A0A9P6PS53-F1
#
_entry.id   AF-A0A9P6PS53-F1
#
_cell.length_a   1.000
_cell.length_b   1.000
_cell.length_c   1.000
_cell.angle_alpha   90.00
_cell.angle_beta   90.00
_cell.angle_gamma   90.00
#
_symmetry.space_group_name_H-M   'P 1'
#
loop_
_entity.id
_entity.type
_entity.pdbx_description
1 polymer ?
#
loop_
_entity_poly.entity_id
_entity_poly.type
_entity_poly.pdbx_seq_one_letter_code
_entity_poly.pdbx_strand_id
1 'polypeptide(L)'
;MTATTFMNSLLPPASPIVMFDITYNPIPAGKLSNEDRAQLQNELAQIRQGSAESQQVYNTAHASIPTFQQLVLNTHAQVAAAKQAVLQAKGITSSPSSATSSSATSNASSPPSPSSPFNNQEMLENAEEHEKNVQRLEQEHTELGLKLSQVLKDKAEAEATKKRLNDYMMQAKARIKEIEQKLSE
;
A
#
# COMPACT_ATOMS: atom_id res chain seq x y z
N MET A 1 -5.86 -16.91 20.44
CA MET A 1 -6.14 -15.82 19.48
C MET A 1 -5.07 -14.77 19.66
N THR A 2 -4.12 -14.68 18.73
CA THR A 2 -3.01 -13.70 18.80
C THR A 2 -3.49 -12.39 18.18
N ALA A 3 -3.73 -11.38 19.03
CA ALA A 3 -3.98 -10.01 18.60
C ALA A 3 -2.66 -9.42 18.06
N THR A 4 -2.49 -9.43 16.74
CA THR A 4 -1.34 -8.78 16.11
C THR A 4 -1.63 -7.28 16.07
N THR A 5 -1.18 -6.57 17.09
CA THR A 5 -1.17 -5.11 17.16
C THR A 5 -0.48 -4.57 15.91
N PHE A 6 -1.27 -3.93 15.03
CA PHE A 6 -0.73 -3.13 13.94
C PHE A 6 0.06 -1.97 14.54
N MET A 7 1.38 -2.11 14.56
CA MET A 7 2.27 -0.98 14.81
C MET A 7 2.00 0.05 13.72
N ASN A 8 1.34 1.13 14.13
CA ASN A 8 1.08 2.34 13.37
C ASN A 8 2.41 3.07 13.12
N SER A 9 3.26 2.47 12.30
CA SER A 9 4.54 3.04 11.86
C SER A 9 4.45 3.38 10.37
N LEU A 10 3.36 4.05 9.99
CA LEU A 10 3.41 4.90 8.80
C LEU A 10 4.41 6.01 9.16
N LEU A 11 5.58 5.99 8.53
CA LEU A 11 6.46 7.15 8.57
C LEU A 11 5.60 8.38 8.27
N PRO A 12 5.79 9.50 9.00
CA PRO A 12 5.01 10.71 8.76
C PRO A 12 5.08 11.05 7.26
N PRO A 13 3.98 11.59 6.68
CA PRO A 13 3.98 11.99 5.29
C PRO A 13 5.21 12.87 5.06
N ALA A 14 6.07 12.44 4.15
CA ALA A 14 7.24 13.22 3.76
C ALA A 14 6.72 14.62 3.42
N SER A 15 7.29 15.63 4.08
CA SER A 15 6.96 17.04 3.86
C SER A 15 6.80 17.32 2.36
N PRO A 16 5.82 18.15 1.95
CA PRO A 16 5.58 18.42 0.54
C PRO A 16 6.90 18.78 -0.13
N ILE A 17 7.30 17.93 -1.08
CA ILE A 17 8.54 18.09 -1.80
C ILE A 17 8.38 19.35 -2.63
N VAL A 18 9.11 20.40 -2.27
CA VAL A 18 9.27 21.59 -3.11
C VAL A 18 10.04 21.13 -4.33
N MET A 19 9.31 20.70 -5.36
CA MET A 19 9.88 20.52 -6.68
C MET A 19 10.25 21.91 -7.17
N PHE A 20 11.54 22.18 -7.27
CA PHE A 20 12.01 23.38 -7.91
C PHE A 20 11.55 23.33 -9.37
N ASP A 21 10.66 24.24 -9.75
CA ASP A 21 10.27 24.47 -11.14
C ASP A 21 11.44 25.22 -11.80
N ILE A 22 12.52 24.49 -12.10
CA ILE A 22 13.75 25.13 -12.57
C ILE A 22 13.61 25.42 -14.05
N THR A 23 13.13 26.63 -14.33
CA THR A 23 13.31 27.24 -15.64
C THR A 23 14.78 27.63 -15.76
N TYR A 24 15.57 26.82 -16.45
CA TYR A 24 16.98 27.10 -16.73
C TYR A 24 17.10 28.22 -17.76
N ASN A 25 17.97 29.20 -17.51
CA ASN A 25 18.30 30.18 -18.52
C ASN A 25 19.11 29.52 -19.65
N PRO A 26 18.92 29.89 -20.92
CA PRO A 26 19.75 29.37 -22.01
C PRO A 26 21.22 29.72 -21.78
N ILE A 27 22.15 28.80 -22.13
CA ILE A 27 23.59 29.10 -22.03
C ILE A 27 23.94 30.18 -23.05
N PRO A 28 24.61 31.28 -22.65
CA PRO A 28 25.04 32.31 -23.58
C PRO A 28 25.96 31.77 -24.68
N ALA A 29 25.68 32.16 -25.93
CA ALA A 29 26.51 31.82 -27.07
C ALA A 29 27.78 32.70 -27.13
N GLY A 30 28.91 32.13 -27.54
CA GLY A 30 30.18 32.86 -27.69
C GLY A 30 31.05 32.88 -26.43
N LYS A 31 31.94 33.88 -26.31
CA LYS A 31 32.81 34.05 -25.14
C LYS A 31 31.98 34.55 -23.95
N LEU A 32 32.14 33.89 -22.80
CA LEU A 32 31.46 34.29 -21.57
C LEU A 32 31.94 35.66 -21.09
N SER A 33 31.00 36.55 -20.80
CA SER A 33 31.30 37.74 -20.00
C SER A 33 31.57 37.36 -18.54
N ASN A 34 32.19 38.26 -17.77
CA ASN A 34 32.39 38.04 -16.32
C ASN A 34 31.06 37.91 -15.58
N GLU A 35 30.03 38.63 -16.02
CA GLU A 35 28.67 38.59 -15.46
C GLU A 35 28.02 37.23 -15.73
N ASP A 36 28.06 36.76 -16.98
CA ASP A 36 27.51 35.46 -17.37
C ASP A 36 28.21 34.30 -16.65
N ARG A 37 29.53 34.41 -16.48
CA ARG A 37 30.33 33.45 -15.72
C ARG A 37 29.88 33.38 -14.26
N ALA A 38 29.63 34.52 -13.62
CA ALA A 38 29.12 34.57 -12.24
C ALA A 38 27.69 34.00 -12.14
N GLN A 39 26.82 34.30 -13.11
CA GLN A 39 25.46 33.74 -13.16
C GLN A 39 25.48 32.21 -13.30
N LEU A 40 26.27 31.68 -14.22
CA LEU A 40 26.41 30.24 -14.44
C LEU A 40 27.00 29.52 -13.21
N GLN A 41 27.95 30.14 -12.51
CA GLN A 41 28.49 29.60 -11.25
C GLN A 41 27.43 29.55 -10.15
N ASN A 42 26.60 30.59 -10.03
CA ASN A 42 25.49 30.61 -9.07
C ASN A 42 24.43 29.55 -9.42
N GLU A 43 24.04 29.45 -10.69
CA GLU A 43 23.13 28.40 -11.17
C GLU A 43 23.68 27.00 -10.86
N LEU A 44 24.96 26.75 -11.14
CA LEU A 44 25.61 25.47 -10.85
C LEU A 44 25.62 25.14 -9.34
N ALA A 45 25.83 26.13 -8.47
CA ALA A 45 25.74 25.94 -7.02
C ALA A 45 24.31 25.56 -6.60
N GLN A 46 23.30 26.25 -7.14
CA GLN A 46 21.88 25.96 -6.85
C GLN A 46 21.47 24.56 -7.34
N ILE A 47 21.87 24.17 -8.56
CA ILE A 47 21.55 22.84 -9.11
C ILE A 47 22.20 21.75 -8.26
N ARG A 48 23.47 21.94 -7.85
CA ARG A 48 24.16 20.96 -6.99
C ARG A 48 23.48 20.81 -5.63
N GLN A 49 23.09 21.91 -5.01
CA GLN A 49 22.35 21.88 -3.75
C GLN A 49 20.99 21.16 -3.91
N GLY A 50 20.18 21.59 -4.88
CA GLY A 50 18.87 20.97 -5.13
C GLY A 50 18.97 19.50 -5.56
N SER A 51 20.02 19.11 -6.28
CA SER A 51 20.28 17.71 -6.64
C SER A 51 20.68 16.87 -5.43
N ALA A 52 21.43 17.40 -4.47
CA ALA A 52 21.79 16.70 -3.24
C ALA A 52 20.56 16.46 -2.36
N GLU A 53 19.71 17.48 -2.19
CA GLU A 53 18.43 17.36 -1.48
C GLU A 53 17.51 16.34 -2.17
N SER A 54 17.39 16.41 -3.49
CA SER A 54 16.59 15.45 -4.28
C SER A 54 17.10 14.02 -4.16
N GLN A 55 18.42 13.82 -4.09
CA GLN A 55 19.03 12.50 -3.88
C GLN A 55 18.68 11.93 -2.50
N GLN A 56 18.66 12.77 -1.46
CA GLN A 56 18.26 12.33 -0.11
C GLN A 56 16.79 11.88 -0.10
N VAL A 57 15.90 12.65 -0.72
CA VAL A 57 14.47 12.30 -0.81
C VAL A 57 14.27 11.04 -1.67
N TYR A 58 15.00 10.93 -2.79
CA TYR A 58 14.98 9.74 -3.64
C TYR A 58 15.36 8.49 -2.85
N ASN A 59 16.42 8.56 -2.04
CA ASN A 59 16.87 7.43 -1.21
C ASN A 59 15.81 7.03 -0.18
N THR A 60 15.16 8.01 0.46
CA THR A 60 14.07 7.76 1.41
C THR A 60 12.87 7.09 0.73
N ALA A 61 12.42 7.61 -0.41
CA ALA A 61 11.33 7.01 -1.18
C ALA A 61 11.70 5.61 -1.70
N HIS A 62 12.95 5.41 -2.13
CA HIS A 62 13.46 4.11 -2.55
C HIS A 62 13.43 3.10 -1.40
N ALA A 63 13.84 3.51 -0.20
CA ALA A 63 13.90 2.66 0.98
C ALA A 63 12.50 2.30 1.52
N SER A 64 11.48 3.13 1.29
CA SER A 64 10.11 2.87 1.77
C SER A 64 9.32 1.91 0.88
N ILE A 65 9.63 1.80 -0.41
CA ILE A 65 8.92 0.93 -1.36
C ILE A 65 8.85 -0.54 -0.90
N PRO A 66 9.95 -1.20 -0.44
CA PRO A 66 9.88 -2.57 0.08
C PRO A 66 8.93 -2.72 1.26
N THR A 67 8.90 -1.72 2.16
CA THR A 67 7.98 -1.70 3.31
C THR A 67 6.53 -1.65 2.85
N PHE A 68 6.20 -0.80 1.87
CA PHE A 68 4.87 -0.77 1.27
C PHE A 68 4.52 -2.08 0.58
N GLN A 69 5.45 -2.70 -0.14
CA GLN A 69 5.24 -4.01 -0.76
C GLN A 69 4.88 -5.09 0.28
N GLN A 70 5.59 -5.14 1.40
CA GLN A 70 5.27 -6.06 2.49
C GLN A 70 3.91 -5.75 3.12
N LEU A 71 3.59 -4.47 3.30
CA LEU A 71 2.31 -4.05 3.86
C LEU A 71 1.14 -4.46 2.96
N VAL A 72 1.24 -4.28 1.64
CA VAL A 72 0.25 -4.75 0.67
C VAL A 72 0.03 -6.26 0.80
N LEU A 73 1.11 -7.05 0.85
CA LEU A 73 1.01 -8.51 0.96
C LEU A 73 0.32 -8.93 2.27
N ASN A 74 0.72 -8.33 3.39
CA ASN A 74 0.13 -8.63 4.69
C ASN A 74 -1.36 -8.24 4.75
N THR A 75 -1.71 -7.04 4.30
CA THR A 75 -3.12 -6.59 4.31
C THR A 75 -3.96 -7.39 3.32
N HIS A 76 -3.43 -7.75 2.15
CA HIS A 76 -4.14 -8.62 1.21
C HIS A 76 -4.43 -10.00 1.82
N ALA A 77 -3.46 -10.61 2.51
CA ALA A 77 -3.66 -11.87 3.21
C ALA A 77 -4.76 -11.76 4.29
N GLN A 78 -4.79 -10.65 5.03
CA GLN A 78 -5.83 -10.39 6.04
C GLN A 78 -7.21 -10.18 5.42
N VAL A 79 -7.32 -9.42 4.32
CA VAL A 79 -8.59 -9.25 3.58
C VAL A 79 -9.08 -10.62 3.08
N ALA A 80 -8.20 -11.45 2.53
CA ALA A 80 -8.56 -12.79 2.07
C ALA A 80 -9.03 -13.69 3.23
N ALA A 81 -8.36 -13.65 4.38
CA ALA A 81 -8.76 -14.39 5.57
C ALA A 81 -10.11 -13.89 6.14
N ALA A 82 -10.31 -12.57 6.22
CA ALA A 82 -11.57 -11.98 6.66
C ALA A 82 -12.73 -12.35 5.72
N LYS A 83 -12.49 -12.35 4.41
CA LYS A 83 -13.47 -12.79 3.41
C LYS A 83 -13.85 -14.27 3.61
N GLN A 84 -12.87 -15.14 3.86
CA GLN A 84 -13.14 -16.55 4.15
C GLN A 84 -13.94 -16.71 5.44
N ALA A 85 -13.62 -15.94 6.49
CA ALA A 85 -14.36 -15.95 7.75
C ALA A 85 -15.82 -15.49 7.56
N VAL A 86 -16.07 -14.45 6.76
CA VAL A 86 -17.43 -13.99 6.40
C VAL A 86 -18.19 -15.09 5.64
N LEU A 87 -17.56 -15.74 4.67
CA LEU A 87 -18.20 -16.81 3.90
C LEU A 87 -18.54 -18.03 4.76
N GLN A 88 -17.61 -18.45 5.62
CA GLN A 88 -17.86 -19.54 6.59
C GLN A 88 -18.96 -19.17 7.57
N ALA A 89 -18.97 -17.95 8.11
CA ALA A 89 -20.00 -17.47 9.01
C ALA A 89 -21.38 -17.38 8.31
N LYS A 90 -21.43 -17.06 7.02
CA LYS A 90 -22.68 -17.10 6.24
C LYS A 90 -23.15 -18.51 5.86
N GLY A 91 -22.45 -19.56 6.30
CA GLY A 91 -22.72 -20.94 5.91
C GLY A 91 -22.38 -21.25 4.44
N ILE A 92 -21.71 -20.32 3.74
CA ILE A 92 -21.23 -20.49 2.37
C ILE A 92 -19.86 -21.18 2.46
N THR A 93 -19.86 -22.48 2.68
CA THR A 93 -18.64 -23.27 2.56
C THR A 93 -18.33 -23.46 1.08
N SER A 94 -17.22 -22.89 0.60
CA SER A 94 -16.65 -23.30 -0.69
C SER A 94 -16.17 -24.74 -0.52
N SER A 95 -17.02 -25.71 -0.89
CA SER A 95 -16.76 -27.13 -0.68
C SER A 95 -15.46 -27.56 -1.36
N PRO A 96 -14.46 -28.11 -0.66
CA PRO A 96 -13.54 -29.02 -1.31
C PRO A 96 -14.32 -30.31 -1.63
N SER A 97 -14.32 -30.69 -2.91
CA SER A 97 -14.95 -31.90 -3.40
C SER A 97 -14.30 -33.12 -2.75
N SER A 98 -14.97 -33.72 -1.76
CA SER A 98 -14.63 -35.05 -1.25
C SER A 98 -15.84 -35.96 -1.43
N ALA A 99 -15.98 -36.47 -2.65
CA ALA A 99 -16.84 -37.59 -2.93
C ALA A 99 -16.26 -38.84 -2.23
N THR A 100 -16.93 -39.31 -1.19
CA THR A 100 -16.76 -40.70 -0.74
C THR A 100 -18.12 -41.26 -0.41
N SER A 101 -18.68 -41.98 -1.38
CA SER A 101 -19.85 -42.83 -1.23
C SER A 101 -19.45 -44.11 -0.50
N SER A 102 -20.19 -44.45 0.55
CA SER A 102 -20.27 -45.82 1.01
C SER A 102 -21.66 -46.07 1.60
N SER A 103 -22.44 -46.77 0.78
CA SER A 103 -23.69 -47.43 1.09
C SER A 103 -23.50 -48.51 2.17
N ALA A 104 -24.39 -48.55 3.15
CA ALA A 104 -24.67 -49.74 3.95
C ALA A 104 -26.15 -49.73 4.39
N THR A 105 -26.71 -50.93 4.39
CA THR A 105 -28.12 -51.31 4.33
C THR A 105 -28.88 -51.22 5.65
N SER A 106 -30.18 -50.92 5.53
CA SER A 106 -31.35 -51.24 6.37
C SER A 106 -31.14 -52.01 7.69
N ASN A 107 -31.67 -51.45 8.79
CA ASN A 107 -32.63 -52.18 9.63
C ASN A 107 -33.50 -51.21 10.45
N ALA A 108 -34.82 -51.39 10.35
CA ALA A 108 -35.82 -50.65 11.10
C ALA A 108 -36.04 -51.28 12.48
N SER A 109 -36.20 -50.46 13.53
CA SER A 109 -37.10 -50.74 14.67
C SER A 109 -37.20 -49.54 15.63
N SER A 110 -38.45 -49.11 15.85
CA SER A 110 -39.00 -48.37 16.99
C SER A 110 -38.66 -46.88 17.16
N PRO A 111 -39.66 -45.97 17.09
CA PRO A 111 -39.49 -44.57 17.46
C PRO A 111 -39.65 -44.40 18.98
N PRO A 112 -38.75 -43.68 19.67
CA PRO A 112 -39.14 -43.01 20.91
C PRO A 112 -39.93 -41.75 20.55
N SER A 113 -41.16 -41.68 21.07
CA SER A 113 -42.06 -40.53 21.01
C SER A 113 -41.50 -39.29 21.75
N PRO A 114 -42.05 -38.10 21.46
CA PRO A 114 -41.34 -36.82 21.56
C PRO A 114 -41.45 -36.24 22.97
N SER A 115 -40.33 -35.80 23.54
CA SER A 115 -40.32 -34.99 24.76
C SER A 115 -39.00 -34.25 24.88
N SER A 116 -38.88 -33.14 24.18
CA SER A 116 -38.10 -32.01 24.67
C SER A 116 -38.88 -30.77 24.27
N PRO A 117 -39.32 -29.92 25.21
CA PRO A 117 -39.78 -28.60 24.82
C PRO A 117 -38.56 -27.95 24.17
N PHE A 118 -38.70 -27.72 22.87
CA PHE A 118 -37.77 -26.96 22.05
C PHE A 118 -37.39 -25.70 22.84
N ASN A 119 -36.12 -25.58 23.19
CA ASN A 119 -35.58 -24.37 23.78
C ASN A 119 -35.46 -23.31 22.66
N ASN A 120 -36.61 -22.84 22.16
CA ASN A 120 -36.69 -21.86 21.08
C ASN A 120 -36.01 -20.54 21.46
N GLN A 121 -35.88 -20.26 22.76
CA GLN A 121 -35.25 -19.05 23.28
C GLN A 121 -33.71 -19.08 23.12
N GLU A 122 -33.04 -20.20 23.41
CA GLU A 122 -31.59 -20.36 23.14
C GLU A 122 -31.29 -20.36 21.63
N MET A 123 -32.20 -20.85 20.79
CA MET A 123 -32.01 -20.85 19.33
C MET A 123 -32.13 -19.44 18.73
N LEU A 124 -33.05 -18.61 19.25
CA LEU A 124 -33.21 -17.21 18.86
C LEU A 124 -32.05 -16.34 19.34
N GLU A 125 -31.58 -16.54 20.58
CA GLU A 125 -30.45 -15.78 21.13
C GLU A 125 -29.13 -16.12 20.40
N ASN A 126 -28.91 -17.41 20.07
CA ASN A 126 -27.79 -17.84 19.23
C ASN A 126 -27.89 -17.31 17.78
N ALA A 127 -29.11 -17.17 17.24
CA ALA A 127 -29.29 -16.62 15.89
C ALA A 127 -28.99 -15.11 15.84
N GLU A 128 -29.41 -14.35 16.86
CA GLU A 128 -29.10 -12.93 16.97
C GLU A 128 -27.60 -12.68 17.22
N GLU A 129 -26.96 -13.48 18.07
CA GLU A 129 -25.51 -13.39 18.29
C GLU A 129 -24.72 -13.75 17.02
N HIS A 130 -25.20 -14.76 16.28
CA HIS A 130 -24.62 -15.13 15.01
C HIS A 130 -24.73 -14.01 13.97
N GLU A 131 -25.90 -13.38 13.84
CA GLU A 131 -26.12 -12.26 12.92
C GLU A 131 -25.23 -11.06 13.26
N LYS A 132 -25.09 -10.72 14.56
CA LYS A 132 -24.17 -9.67 15.03
C LYS A 132 -22.72 -10.01 14.68
N ASN A 133 -22.32 -11.28 14.83
CA ASN A 133 -20.96 -11.70 14.48
C ASN A 133 -20.70 -11.64 12.95
N VAL A 134 -21.67 -12.00 12.12
CA VAL A 134 -21.56 -11.85 10.66
C VAL A 134 -21.41 -10.38 10.28
N GLN A 135 -22.26 -9.49 10.84
CA GLN A 135 -22.16 -8.05 10.60
C GLN A 135 -20.80 -7.47 11.03
N ARG A 136 -20.27 -7.90 12.18
CA ARG A 136 -18.93 -7.50 12.64
C ARG A 136 -17.84 -7.94 11.65
N LEU A 137 -17.88 -9.19 11.19
CA LEU A 137 -16.90 -9.70 10.24
C LEU A 137 -16.99 -8.98 8.87
N GLU A 138 -18.19 -8.61 8.43
CA GLU A 138 -18.40 -7.82 7.21
C GLU A 138 -17.83 -6.40 7.33
N GLN A 139 -18.00 -5.77 8.50
CA GLN A 139 -17.40 -4.47 8.80
C GLN A 139 -15.87 -4.56 8.80
N GLU A 140 -15.30 -5.56 9.47
CA GLU A 140 -13.84 -5.79 9.50
C GLU A 140 -13.26 -6.03 8.10
N HIS A 141 -13.93 -6.85 7.28
CA HIS A 141 -13.53 -7.08 5.89
C HIS A 141 -13.55 -5.77 5.07
N THR A 142 -14.59 -4.96 5.25
CA THR A 142 -14.72 -3.67 4.55
C THR A 142 -13.62 -2.70 4.98
N GLU A 143 -13.35 -2.59 6.27
CA GLU A 143 -12.29 -1.73 6.82
C GLU A 143 -10.90 -2.16 6.32
N LEU A 144 -10.61 -3.46 6.34
CA LEU A 144 -9.35 -4.01 5.80
C LEU A 144 -9.22 -3.75 4.29
N GLY A 145 -10.32 -3.83 3.54
CA GLY A 145 -10.34 -3.47 2.12
C GLY A 145 -10.01 -2.00 1.86
N LEU A 146 -10.56 -1.09 2.67
CA LEU A 146 -10.23 0.34 2.60
C LEU A 146 -8.75 0.58 2.94
N LYS A 147 -8.21 -0.09 3.97
CA LYS A 147 -6.79 -0.02 4.33
C LYS A 147 -5.90 -0.50 3.19
N LEU A 148 -6.22 -1.63 2.57
CA LEU A 148 -5.48 -2.14 1.41
C LEU A 148 -5.48 -1.13 0.26
N SER A 149 -6.64 -0.52 -0.02
CA SER A 149 -6.73 0.53 -1.05
C SER A 149 -5.85 1.73 -0.73
N GLN A 150 -5.78 2.16 0.54
CA GLN A 150 -4.93 3.28 0.94
C GLN A 150 -3.45 2.93 0.77
N VAL A 151 -3.01 1.77 1.25
CA VAL A 151 -1.61 1.32 1.13
C VAL A 151 -1.17 1.23 -0.34
N LEU A 152 -2.05 0.78 -1.23
CA LEU A 152 -1.78 0.74 -2.67
C LEU A 152 -1.61 2.15 -3.28
N LYS A 153 -2.40 3.12 -2.83
CA LYS A 153 -2.25 4.53 -3.25
C LYS A 153 -0.91 5.10 -2.76
N ASP A 154 -0.58 4.90 -1.48
CA ASP A 154 0.66 5.40 -0.89
C ASP A 154 1.89 4.80 -1.59
N LYS A 155 1.84 3.50 -1.92
CA LYS A 155 2.87 2.83 -2.72
C LYS A 155 3.03 3.48 -4.10
N ALA A 156 1.93 3.70 -4.81
CA ALA A 156 1.96 4.30 -6.14
C ALA A 156 2.51 5.74 -6.10
N GLU A 157 2.19 6.51 -5.07
CA GLU A 157 2.72 7.86 -4.85
C GLU A 157 4.23 7.84 -4.58
N ALA A 158 4.71 6.91 -3.76
CA ALA A 158 6.13 6.73 -3.50
C ALA A 158 6.92 6.36 -4.78
N GLU A 159 6.38 5.44 -5.59
CA GLU A 159 6.96 5.06 -6.89
C GLU A 159 6.97 6.23 -7.89
N ALA A 160 5.88 6.99 -7.96
CA ALA A 160 5.78 8.17 -8.81
C ALA A 160 6.79 9.26 -8.40
N THR A 161 6.93 9.48 -7.09
CA THR A 161 7.90 10.43 -6.51
C THR A 161 9.33 10.02 -6.83
N LYS A 162 9.66 8.74 -6.62
CA LYS A 162 10.98 8.17 -6.99
C LYS A 162 11.29 8.42 -8.47
N LYS A 163 10.34 8.17 -9.37
CA LYS A 163 10.50 8.41 -10.80
C LYS A 163 10.76 9.89 -11.10
N ARG A 164 9.93 10.78 -10.56
CA ARG A 164 10.04 12.23 -10.79
C ARG A 164 11.39 12.79 -10.31
N LEU A 165 11.86 12.36 -9.14
CA LEU A 165 13.17 12.75 -8.61
C LEU A 165 14.32 12.21 -9.45
N ASN A 166 14.20 10.98 -9.97
CA ASN A 166 15.21 10.42 -10.87
C ASN A 166 15.32 11.21 -12.18
N ASP A 167 14.19 11.58 -12.77
CA ASP A 167 14.15 12.38 -14.00
C ASP A 167 14.76 13.77 -13.77
N TYR A 168 14.42 14.41 -12.64
CA TYR A 168 15.03 15.68 -12.22
C TYR A 168 16.55 15.57 -12.06
N MET A 169 17.05 14.55 -11.36
CA MET A 169 18.49 14.35 -11.17
C MET A 169 19.22 14.11 -12.51
N MET A 170 18.56 13.45 -13.48
CA MET A 170 19.13 13.25 -14.81
C MET A 170 19.27 14.58 -15.57
N GLN A 171 18.24 15.42 -15.52
CA GLN A 171 18.27 16.77 -16.11
C GLN A 171 19.32 17.65 -15.43
N ALA A 172 19.36 17.65 -14.10
CA ALA A 172 20.35 18.39 -13.32
C ALA A 172 21.80 17.98 -13.67
N LYS A 173 22.07 16.68 -13.81
CA LYS A 173 23.39 16.17 -14.25
C LYS A 173 23.75 16.63 -15.66
N ALA A 174 22.81 16.57 -16.60
CA ALA A 174 23.02 17.04 -17.96
C ALA A 174 23.35 18.55 -17.97
N ARG A 175 22.59 19.32 -17.19
CA ARG A 175 22.77 20.76 -17.07
C ARG A 175 24.10 21.15 -16.42
N ILE A 176 24.49 20.49 -15.32
CA ILE A 176 25.79 20.69 -14.68
C ILE A 176 26.91 20.48 -15.70
N LYS A 177 26.86 19.38 -16.46
CA LYS A 177 27.87 19.07 -17.48
C LYS A 177 27.96 20.15 -18.56
N GLU A 178 26.82 20.67 -18.99
CA GLU A 178 26.73 21.75 -19.98
C GLU A 178 27.38 23.04 -19.47
N ILE A 179 27.06 23.44 -18.24
CA ILE A 179 27.63 24.63 -17.59
C ILE A 179 29.14 24.46 -17.35
N GLU A 180 29.57 23.30 -16.84
CA GLU A 180 30.99 23.00 -16.59
C GLU A 180 31.80 23.06 -17.88
N GLN A 181 31.29 22.47 -18.96
CA GLN A 181 31.92 22.56 -20.28
C GLN A 181 32.05 24.03 -20.70
N LYS A 182 30.99 24.83 -20.58
CA LYS A 182 31.03 26.24 -20.98
C LYS A 182 31.99 27.08 -20.13
N LEU A 183 32.08 26.82 -18.83
CA LEU A 183 33.00 27.53 -17.92
C LEU A 183 34.47 27.18 -18.19
N SER A 184 34.74 26.03 -18.82
CA SER A 184 36.08 25.56 -19.20
C SER A 184 36.56 26.04 -20.57
N GLU A 185 35.67 26.56 -21.42
CA GLU A 185 35.97 27.24 -22.70
C GLU A 185 36.54 28.66 -22.48
#